data_AF-A0A7S2VB05-F1
#
_entry.id   AF-A0A7S2VB05-F1
#
_cell.length_a   1.000
_cell.length_b   1.000
_cell.length_c   1.000
_cell.angle_alpha   90.00
_cell.angle_beta   90.00
_cell.angle_gamma   90.00
#
_symmetry.space_group_name_H-M   'P 1'
#
loop_
_entity.id
_entity.type
_entity.pdbx_description
1 polymer ?
#
loop_
_entity_poly.entity_id
_entity_poly.type
_entity_poly.pdbx_seq_one_letter_code
_entity_poly.pdbx_strand_id
1 'polypeptide(L)'
;RERGSSKGATYVRQRLASIPQHVLKLLQLAAFLGFQIDGTLLEVVYTHAGDVLVNGLEGIEHRKKRLESDDDDNNTSKTSFQQAVTWAVEDHLLTSVGDEVASFRFPHDQLRQVMYELVPNDDAEHHTRCEGPPSRSQVHYALGIFLRDFYGDSNASPYLLLATYQLNQACNHCLREQDRLPLIRMNVESSKVAQNRSAENLVWEFLKIGIDLIQESDWKSNVAYPLLLEVYNIWVEIELHRGKFDKSDALVAEIVRRAKKPDDTVNALVLQARTFSVRLQFDKAIHKSREALRILGVKLPKSNHVNGMREVLRAKRMVRGMTDDAFTHLPAMADAKMRKAIPILREVSVYGFLDDP
;
A
#
# COMPACT_ATOMS: atom_id res chain seq x y z
N ARG A 1 26.93 20.04 13.70
CA ARG A 1 25.49 20.05 13.35
C ARG A 1 24.57 19.71 14.53
N GLU A 2 25.05 19.07 15.60
CA GLU A 2 24.24 18.70 16.78
C GLU A 2 23.87 19.87 17.72
N ARG A 3 24.68 20.94 17.81
CA ARG A 3 24.42 22.08 18.73
C ARG A 3 23.28 23.01 18.32
N GLY A 4 22.85 22.97 17.05
CA GLY A 4 21.66 23.69 16.58
C GLY A 4 20.36 22.91 16.80
N SER A 5 20.45 21.58 16.93
CA SER A 5 19.29 20.68 16.96
C SER A 5 18.66 20.58 18.36
N SER A 6 19.44 20.64 19.43
CA SER A 6 18.89 20.72 20.80
C SER A 6 18.09 22.01 21.06
N LYS A 7 18.41 23.13 20.39
CA LYS A 7 17.81 24.43 20.70
C LYS A 7 16.36 24.54 20.23
N GLY A 8 15.98 23.96 19.10
CA GLY A 8 14.62 24.03 18.56
C GLY A 8 13.60 23.28 19.41
N ALA A 9 13.92 22.06 19.86
CA ALA A 9 13.05 21.27 20.72
C ALA A 9 12.89 21.88 22.12
N THR A 10 13.97 22.43 22.69
CA THR A 10 13.92 23.14 23.98
C THR A 10 13.14 24.46 23.87
N TYR A 11 13.31 25.21 22.76
CA TYR A 11 12.57 26.44 22.49
C TYR A 11 11.06 26.22 22.45
N VAL A 12 10.61 25.21 21.71
CA VAL A 12 9.18 24.89 21.60
C VAL A 12 8.62 24.39 22.92
N ARG A 13 9.34 23.51 23.64
CA ARG A 13 8.89 23.03 24.95
C ARG A 13 8.76 24.16 25.98
N GLN A 14 9.61 25.18 25.91
CA GLN A 14 9.52 26.37 26.77
C GLN A 14 8.40 27.33 26.35
N ARG A 15 8.07 27.41 25.05
CA ARG A 15 7.02 28.28 24.50
C ARG A 15 5.65 27.62 24.32
N LEU A 16 5.50 26.33 24.64
CA LEU A 16 4.22 25.61 24.53
C LEU A 16 3.04 26.37 25.17
N ALA A 17 3.26 26.98 26.33
CA ALA A 17 2.24 27.75 27.04
C ALA A 17 1.78 29.04 26.32
N SER A 18 2.56 29.52 25.35
CA SER A 18 2.30 30.76 24.59
C SER A 18 1.67 30.52 23.23
N ILE A 19 1.64 29.27 22.74
CA ILE A 19 1.05 28.92 21.45
C ILE A 19 -0.48 28.86 21.61
N PRO A 20 -1.26 29.59 20.81
CA PRO A 20 -2.72 29.52 20.86
C PRO A 20 -3.24 28.10 20.59
N GLN A 21 -4.30 27.68 21.29
CA GLN A 21 -4.80 26.30 21.21
C GLN A 21 -5.17 25.85 19.78
N HIS A 22 -5.74 26.74 18.98
CA HIS A 22 -6.11 26.45 17.59
C HIS A 22 -4.88 26.28 16.68
N VAL A 23 -3.77 26.99 16.95
CA VAL A 23 -2.47 26.79 16.29
C VAL A 23 -1.85 25.47 16.73
N LEU A 24 -1.89 25.16 18.04
CA LEU A 24 -1.36 23.90 18.55
C LEU A 24 -2.08 22.70 17.91
N LYS A 25 -3.41 22.78 17.80
CA LYS A 25 -4.25 21.81 17.08
C LYS A 25 -3.79 21.63 15.63
N LEU A 26 -3.58 22.72 14.89
CA LEU A 26 -3.06 22.69 13.51
C LEU A 26 -1.71 21.96 13.44
N LEU A 27 -0.76 22.32 14.30
CA LEU A 27 0.59 21.77 14.31
C LEU A 27 0.60 20.28 14.68
N GLN A 28 -0.24 19.87 15.64
CA GLN A 28 -0.41 18.47 15.99
C GLN A 28 -0.98 17.68 14.80
N LEU A 29 -2.06 18.15 14.15
CA LEU A 29 -2.60 17.49 12.96
C LEU A 29 -1.55 17.39 11.85
N ALA A 30 -0.84 18.49 11.56
CA ALA A 30 0.23 18.50 10.58
C ALA A 30 1.32 17.46 10.91
N ALA A 31 1.65 17.27 12.18
CA ALA A 31 2.65 16.30 12.61
C ALA A 31 2.24 14.85 12.33
N PHE A 32 0.95 14.52 12.40
CA PHE A 32 0.43 13.21 12.01
C PHE A 32 0.43 13.01 10.49
N LEU A 33 0.22 14.06 9.69
CA LEU A 33 0.12 13.97 8.24
C LEU A 33 1.48 13.85 7.54
N GLY A 34 2.54 14.44 8.09
CA GLY A 34 3.89 14.25 7.57
C GLY A 34 4.83 15.44 7.78
N PHE A 35 6.02 15.36 7.19
CA PHE A 35 7.01 16.45 7.25
C PHE A 35 6.67 17.59 6.28
N GLN A 36 6.20 17.25 5.08
CA GLN A 36 5.62 18.17 4.10
C GLN A 36 4.18 17.75 3.86
N ILE A 37 3.27 18.71 3.93
CA ILE A 37 1.83 18.51 3.89
C ILE A 37 1.25 19.38 2.78
N ASP A 38 0.36 18.81 1.98
CA ASP A 38 -0.47 19.56 1.04
C ASP A 38 -1.43 20.49 1.83
N GLY A 39 -1.50 21.76 1.46
CA GLY A 39 -2.31 22.74 2.19
C GLY A 39 -3.81 22.45 2.13
N THR A 40 -4.30 21.94 0.99
CA THR A 40 -5.70 21.55 0.83
C THR A 40 -6.05 20.39 1.77
N LEU A 41 -5.16 19.38 1.84
CA LEU A 41 -5.32 18.28 2.78
C LEU A 41 -5.31 18.76 4.24
N LEU A 42 -4.38 19.65 4.61
CA LEU A 42 -4.29 20.16 5.96
C LEU A 42 -5.54 20.97 6.34
N GLU A 43 -6.08 21.79 5.42
CA GLU A 43 -7.34 22.52 5.60
C GLU A 43 -8.51 21.57 5.80
N VAL A 44 -8.64 20.53 4.95
CA VAL A 44 -9.70 19.53 5.04
C VAL A 44 -9.64 18.80 6.39
N VAL A 45 -8.46 18.33 6.79
CA VAL A 45 -8.26 17.62 8.07
C VAL A 45 -8.54 18.55 9.25
N TYR A 46 -8.08 19.80 9.22
CA TYR A 46 -8.34 20.77 10.29
C TYR A 46 -9.84 21.09 10.43
N THR A 47 -10.52 21.27 9.30
CA THR A 47 -11.94 21.64 9.23
C THR A 47 -12.83 20.48 9.62
N HIS A 48 -12.66 19.32 8.99
CA HIS A 48 -13.60 18.20 9.14
C HIS A 48 -13.18 17.20 10.23
N ALA A 49 -11.88 17.02 10.45
CA ALA A 49 -11.36 16.02 11.38
C ALA A 49 -10.64 16.62 12.59
N GLY A 50 -10.62 17.94 12.76
CA GLY A 50 -9.79 18.55 13.80
C GLY A 50 -10.12 18.09 15.22
N ASP A 51 -11.37 17.72 15.51
CA ASP A 51 -11.80 17.29 16.85
C ASP A 51 -11.30 15.88 17.20
N VAL A 52 -10.62 15.22 16.26
CA VAL A 52 -9.92 13.94 16.48
C VAL A 52 -8.91 14.01 17.62
N LEU A 53 -8.28 15.16 17.86
CA LEU A 53 -7.30 15.33 18.94
C LEU A 53 -7.95 15.42 20.33
N VAL A 54 -9.27 15.56 20.40
CA VAL A 54 -10.02 15.70 21.65
C VAL A 54 -10.90 14.47 21.90
N ASN A 55 -11.61 14.01 20.87
CA ASN A 55 -12.64 12.97 20.99
C ASN A 55 -12.36 11.74 20.10
N GLY A 56 -11.18 11.63 19.50
CA GLY A 56 -10.84 10.52 18.60
C GLY A 56 -11.84 10.40 17.44
N LEU A 57 -12.31 9.16 17.18
CA LEU A 57 -13.24 8.91 16.07
C LEU A 57 -14.60 9.60 16.26
N GLU A 58 -15.12 9.66 17.50
CA GLU A 58 -16.40 10.31 17.81
C GLU A 58 -16.35 11.80 17.45
N GLY A 59 -15.19 12.44 17.62
CA GLY A 59 -14.97 13.83 17.22
C GLY A 59 -15.22 14.07 15.73
N ILE A 60 -14.85 13.12 14.88
CA ILE A 60 -15.06 13.22 13.42
C ILE A 60 -16.55 13.07 13.09
N GLU A 61 -17.24 12.11 13.71
CA GLU A 61 -18.67 11.89 13.46
C GLU A 61 -19.53 13.06 13.93
N HIS A 62 -19.24 13.60 15.12
CA HIS A 62 -19.92 14.79 15.64
C HIS A 62 -19.69 16.01 14.75
N ARG A 63 -18.46 16.18 14.27
CA ARG A 63 -18.09 17.31 13.42
C ARG A 63 -18.71 17.21 12.03
N LYS A 64 -18.75 16.02 11.44
CA LYS A 64 -19.44 15.77 10.16
C LYS A 64 -20.91 16.17 10.25
N LYS A 65 -21.62 15.72 11.29
CA LYS A 65 -23.03 16.07 11.51
C LYS A 65 -23.25 17.57 11.66
N ARG A 66 -22.36 18.28 12.36
CA ARG A 66 -22.46 19.75 12.55
C ARG A 66 -22.31 20.52 11.24
N LEU A 67 -21.34 20.10 10.42
CA LEU A 67 -21.06 20.75 9.13
C LEU A 67 -22.12 20.45 8.05
N GLU A 68 -22.85 19.33 8.16
CA GLU A 68 -23.99 19.03 7.29
C GLU A 68 -25.23 19.89 7.61
N SER A 69 -25.29 20.50 8.81
CA SER A 69 -26.43 21.30 9.28
C SER A 69 -26.26 22.81 9.21
N ASP A 70 -25.03 23.35 9.10
CA ASP A 70 -24.75 24.79 9.19
C ASP A 70 -23.65 25.25 8.22
N ASP A 71 -24.03 26.05 7.20
CA ASP A 71 -23.07 26.65 6.26
C ASP A 71 -22.13 27.68 6.92
N ASP A 72 -22.57 28.32 8.02
CA ASP A 72 -21.80 29.33 8.73
C ASP A 72 -20.60 28.74 9.52
N ASP A 73 -20.72 27.48 9.97
CA ASP A 73 -19.66 26.77 10.71
C ASP A 73 -18.49 26.39 9.78
N ASN A 74 -18.76 26.16 8.50
CA ASN A 74 -17.73 25.89 7.50
C ASN A 74 -16.88 27.15 7.21
N ASN A 75 -17.53 28.31 7.07
CA ASN A 75 -16.82 29.57 6.82
C ASN A 75 -15.99 30.01 8.05
N THR A 76 -16.53 29.79 9.24
CA THR A 76 -15.81 30.02 10.51
C THR A 76 -14.58 29.12 10.64
N SER A 77 -14.70 27.83 10.29
CA SER A 77 -13.59 26.88 10.32
C SER A 77 -12.47 27.23 9.34
N LYS A 78 -12.81 27.67 8.13
CA LYS A 78 -11.83 28.18 7.15
C LYS A 78 -11.09 29.41 7.63
N THR A 79 -11.81 30.36 8.23
CA THR A 79 -11.20 31.57 8.80
C THR A 79 -10.24 31.21 9.94
N SER A 80 -10.65 30.30 10.83
CA SER A 80 -9.80 29.79 11.91
C SER A 80 -8.55 29.09 11.39
N PHE A 81 -8.67 28.28 10.33
CA PHE A 81 -7.53 27.63 9.68
C PHE A 81 -6.53 28.65 9.13
N GLN A 82 -7.00 29.66 8.40
CA GLN A 82 -6.14 30.71 7.83
C GLN A 82 -5.41 31.48 8.93
N GLN A 83 -6.10 31.84 10.02
CA GLN A 83 -5.47 32.49 11.18
C GLN A 83 -4.39 31.60 11.82
N ALA A 84 -4.68 30.30 11.98
CA ALA A 84 -3.74 29.34 12.55
C ALA A 84 -2.46 29.21 11.70
N VAL A 85 -2.62 29.11 10.38
CA VAL A 85 -1.52 28.98 9.43
C VAL A 85 -0.68 30.24 9.39
N THR A 86 -1.29 31.42 9.29
CA THR A 86 -0.58 32.70 9.28
C THR A 86 0.30 32.83 10.53
N TRP A 87 -0.27 32.57 11.71
CA TRP A 87 0.47 32.60 12.97
C TRP A 87 1.63 31.60 12.96
N ALA A 88 1.40 30.36 12.53
CA ALA A 88 2.43 29.31 12.51
C ALA A 88 3.58 29.64 11.54
N VAL A 89 3.30 30.32 10.43
CA VAL A 89 4.32 30.76 9.47
C VAL A 89 5.10 31.96 9.99
N GLU A 90 4.42 32.95 10.59
CA GLU A 90 5.04 34.14 11.19
C GLU A 90 5.96 33.78 12.36
N ASP A 91 5.58 32.82 13.21
CA ASP A 91 6.43 32.33 14.31
C ASP A 91 7.45 31.26 13.87
N HIS A 92 7.59 31.03 12.55
CA HIS A 92 8.52 30.06 11.95
C HIS A 92 8.36 28.62 12.46
N LEU A 93 7.13 28.21 12.79
CA LEU A 93 6.80 26.83 13.13
C LEU A 93 6.43 26.00 11.90
N LEU A 94 5.95 26.66 10.84
CA LEU A 94 5.77 26.12 9.51
C LEU A 94 6.43 27.03 8.48
N THR A 95 6.79 26.44 7.34
CA THR A 95 7.25 27.17 6.16
C THR A 95 6.31 26.86 4.99
N SER A 96 5.83 27.89 4.31
CA SER A 96 5.09 27.75 3.06
C SER A 96 6.06 27.45 1.91
N VAL A 97 5.71 26.49 1.06
CA VAL A 97 6.50 26.01 -0.07
C VAL A 97 5.59 25.93 -1.31
N GLY A 98 5.97 26.62 -2.39
CA GLY A 98 5.28 26.60 -3.68
C GLY A 98 4.46 27.87 -3.97
N ASP A 99 4.28 28.18 -5.27
CA ASP A 99 3.66 29.43 -5.74
C ASP A 99 2.16 29.29 -6.09
N GLU A 100 1.64 28.08 -6.36
CA GLU A 100 0.25 27.87 -6.84
C GLU A 100 -0.65 27.03 -5.90
N VAL A 101 -0.10 26.04 -5.19
CA VAL A 101 -0.79 25.28 -4.12
C VAL A 101 0.12 25.29 -2.90
N ALA A 102 -0.28 26.02 -1.86
CA ALA A 102 0.54 26.18 -0.65
C ALA A 102 0.78 24.80 -0.02
N SER A 103 1.99 24.27 -0.11
CA SER A 103 2.43 23.15 0.71
C SER A 103 3.08 23.70 1.98
N PHE A 104 2.81 23.08 3.12
CA PHE A 104 3.43 23.45 4.38
C PHE A 104 4.49 22.41 4.76
N ARG A 105 5.58 22.88 5.37
CA ARG A 105 6.64 22.01 5.87
C ARG A 105 7.11 22.46 7.24
N PHE A 106 7.41 21.51 8.12
CA PHE A 106 8.13 21.81 9.35
C PHE A 106 9.58 22.21 9.04
N PRO A 107 10.10 23.33 9.55
CA PRO A 107 11.50 23.72 9.31
C PRO A 107 12.50 22.64 9.73
N HIS A 108 12.17 21.88 10.78
CA HIS A 108 13.00 20.80 11.33
C HIS A 108 12.14 19.60 11.75
N ASP A 109 12.67 18.39 11.53
CA ASP A 109 11.99 17.14 11.90
C ASP A 109 11.72 17.04 13.41
N GLN A 110 12.59 17.61 14.23
CA GLN A 110 12.41 17.64 15.68
C GLN A 110 11.20 18.47 16.12
N LEU A 111 10.87 19.54 15.40
CA LEU A 111 9.68 20.33 15.71
C LEU A 111 8.42 19.51 15.51
N ARG A 112 8.35 18.81 14.36
CA ARG A 112 7.30 17.84 14.06
C ARG A 112 7.21 16.79 15.16
N GLN A 113 8.34 16.21 15.54
CA GLN A 113 8.40 15.18 16.58
C GLN A 113 7.90 15.70 17.93
N VAL A 114 8.28 16.91 18.33
CA VAL A 114 7.78 17.52 19.58
C VAL A 114 6.27 17.69 19.51
N MET A 115 5.72 18.20 18.41
CA MET A 115 4.26 18.36 18.26
C MET A 115 3.52 17.01 18.30
N TYR A 116 4.08 15.99 17.67
CA TYR A 116 3.56 14.62 17.70
C TYR A 116 3.62 14.01 19.12
N GLU A 117 4.72 14.22 19.85
CA GLU A 117 4.92 13.68 21.20
C GLU A 117 4.01 14.29 22.27
N LEU A 118 3.42 15.47 22.01
CA LEU A 118 2.43 16.10 22.90
C LEU A 118 1.13 15.31 22.99
N VAL A 119 0.84 14.48 21.99
CA VAL A 119 -0.29 13.55 22.07
C VAL A 119 0.12 12.35 22.94
N PRO A 120 -0.71 11.93 23.92
CA PRO A 120 -0.38 10.82 24.81
C PRO A 120 0.00 9.53 24.06
N ASN A 121 1.03 8.84 24.53
CA ASN A 121 1.40 7.53 24.00
C ASN A 121 0.41 6.44 24.48
N ASP A 122 0.46 5.29 23.82
CA ASP A 122 -0.48 4.19 24.07
C ASP A 122 -0.24 3.46 25.41
N ASP A 123 0.93 3.65 26.04
CA ASP A 123 1.29 3.04 27.34
C ASP A 123 0.75 3.82 28.54
N ALA A 124 0.14 5.00 28.34
CA ALA A 124 -0.39 5.78 29.43
C ALA A 124 -1.54 5.00 30.11
N GLU A 125 -1.33 4.56 31.36
CA GLU A 125 -2.22 3.70 32.18
C GLU A 125 -3.69 4.21 32.32
N HIS A 126 -4.00 5.41 31.81
CA HIS A 126 -5.26 6.11 32.03
C HIS A 126 -6.33 5.91 30.95
N HIS A 127 -6.06 5.15 29.88
CA HIS A 127 -7.04 5.00 28.77
C HIS A 127 -8.12 3.93 28.99
N THR A 128 -8.18 3.29 30.17
CA THR A 128 -9.29 2.39 30.56
C THR A 128 -10.53 3.14 31.07
N ARG A 129 -10.48 4.47 31.20
CA ARG A 129 -11.64 5.33 31.44
C ARG A 129 -11.79 6.27 30.25
N CYS A 130 -13.01 6.42 29.73
CA CYS A 130 -13.33 7.34 28.62
C CYS A 130 -13.15 8.83 28.97
N GLU A 131 -12.40 9.15 30.02
CA GLU A 131 -12.15 10.51 30.52
C GLU A 131 -10.68 10.87 30.23
N GLY A 132 -10.42 11.41 29.05
CA GLY A 132 -9.09 11.88 28.66
C GLY A 132 -8.94 12.09 27.14
N PRO A 133 -7.92 12.86 26.70
CA PRO A 133 -7.63 13.00 25.28
C PRO A 133 -7.18 11.66 24.68
N PRO A 134 -7.47 11.41 23.40
CA PRO A 134 -7.15 10.15 22.74
C PRO A 134 -5.63 9.91 22.66
N SER A 135 -5.25 8.64 22.70
CA SER A 135 -3.87 8.20 22.47
C SER A 135 -3.44 8.42 21.03
N ARG A 136 -2.14 8.39 20.75
CA ARG A 136 -1.61 8.46 19.38
C ARG A 136 -2.21 7.41 18.46
N SER A 137 -2.34 6.16 18.89
CA SER A 137 -2.97 5.12 18.05
C SER A 137 -4.44 5.41 17.79
N GLN A 138 -5.18 5.98 18.74
CA GLN A 138 -6.56 6.40 18.53
C GLN A 138 -6.69 7.54 17.52
N VAL A 139 -5.78 8.53 17.58
CA VAL A 139 -5.74 9.62 16.59
C VAL A 139 -5.36 9.10 15.20
N HIS A 140 -4.36 8.21 15.10
CA HIS A 140 -3.98 7.54 13.86
C HIS A 140 -5.13 6.75 13.25
N TYR A 141 -5.83 5.94 14.05
CA TYR A 141 -6.97 5.17 13.59
C TYR A 141 -8.07 6.10 13.05
N ALA A 142 -8.43 7.13 13.83
CA ALA A 142 -9.49 8.05 13.47
C ALA A 142 -9.17 8.88 12.21
N LEU A 143 -7.94 9.39 12.08
CA LEU A 143 -7.47 10.05 10.85
C LEU A 143 -7.46 9.09 9.65
N GLY A 144 -7.03 7.84 9.86
CA GLY A 144 -7.01 6.83 8.81
C GLY A 144 -8.42 6.50 8.29
N ILE A 145 -9.40 6.33 9.17
CA ILE A 145 -10.81 6.14 8.81
C ILE A 145 -11.34 7.38 8.09
N PHE A 146 -11.09 8.58 8.60
CA PHE A 146 -11.52 9.82 7.95
C PHE A 146 -10.97 9.94 6.52
N LEU A 147 -9.66 9.76 6.34
CA LEU A 147 -9.02 9.88 5.02
C LEU A 147 -9.52 8.82 4.05
N ARG A 148 -9.74 7.58 4.53
CA ARG A 148 -10.34 6.51 3.74
C ARG A 148 -11.75 6.90 3.28
N ASP A 149 -12.60 7.37 4.19
CA ASP A 149 -13.99 7.66 3.86
C ASP A 149 -14.14 8.95 3.02
N PHE A 150 -13.23 9.91 3.17
CA PHE A 150 -13.25 11.18 2.44
C PHE A 150 -12.66 11.07 1.03
N TYR A 151 -11.64 10.22 0.82
CA TYR A 151 -10.91 10.12 -0.46
C TYR A 151 -10.93 8.73 -1.11
N GLY A 152 -11.61 7.75 -0.50
CA GLY A 152 -11.45 6.30 -0.76
C GLY A 152 -11.82 5.82 -2.16
N ASP A 153 -12.54 6.60 -2.95
CA ASP A 153 -12.98 6.17 -4.29
C ASP A 153 -11.86 6.23 -5.35
N SER A 154 -10.64 6.67 -5.00
CA SER A 154 -9.51 6.77 -5.93
C SER A 154 -8.35 5.83 -5.58
N ASN A 155 -8.31 4.67 -6.22
CA ASN A 155 -7.28 3.62 -6.06
C ASN A 155 -5.84 4.03 -6.46
N ALA A 156 -5.64 5.24 -6.99
CA ALA A 156 -4.33 5.76 -7.39
C ALA A 156 -3.92 7.02 -6.61
N SER A 157 -4.69 7.42 -5.60
CA SER A 157 -4.50 8.68 -4.91
C SER A 157 -3.36 8.64 -3.89
N PRO A 158 -2.54 9.71 -3.75
CA PRO A 158 -1.63 9.86 -2.61
C PRO A 158 -2.34 9.76 -1.25
N TYR A 159 -3.66 10.03 -1.20
CA TYR A 159 -4.46 9.90 0.01
C TYR A 159 -4.69 8.44 0.44
N LEU A 160 -4.70 7.48 -0.50
CA LEU A 160 -4.77 6.05 -0.16
C LEU A 160 -3.53 5.61 0.63
N LEU A 161 -2.34 6.02 0.16
CA LEU A 161 -1.08 5.73 0.86
C LEU A 161 -1.09 6.34 2.26
N LEU A 162 -1.56 7.58 2.38
CA LEU A 162 -1.63 8.27 3.67
C LEU A 162 -2.64 7.60 4.61
N ALA A 163 -3.87 7.32 4.16
CA ALA A 163 -4.88 6.64 4.96
C ALA A 163 -4.40 5.26 5.44
N THR A 164 -3.77 4.49 4.55
CA THR A 164 -3.17 3.19 4.88
C THR A 164 -2.06 3.34 5.90
N TYR A 165 -1.16 4.32 5.72
CA TYR A 165 -0.12 4.64 6.70
C TYR A 165 -0.72 4.95 8.07
N GLN A 166 -1.72 5.83 8.16
CA GLN A 166 -2.37 6.18 9.42
C GLN A 166 -2.97 4.93 10.12
N LEU A 167 -3.73 4.11 9.39
CA LEU A 167 -4.33 2.90 9.96
C LEU A 167 -3.28 1.86 10.39
N ASN A 168 -2.17 1.76 9.65
CA ASN A 168 -1.05 0.88 9.99
C ASN A 168 -0.37 1.30 11.29
N GLN A 169 -0.22 2.60 11.56
CA GLN A 169 0.34 3.07 12.85
C GLN A 169 -0.55 2.68 14.03
N ALA A 170 -1.86 2.57 13.82
CA ALA A 170 -2.81 2.21 14.87
C ALA A 170 -3.06 0.70 15.00
N CYS A 171 -2.55 -0.12 14.08
CA CYS A 171 -3.12 -1.45 13.87
C CYS A 171 -2.93 -2.41 15.05
N ASN A 172 -1.86 -2.22 15.83
CA ASN A 172 -1.53 -3.06 16.98
C ASN A 172 -2.32 -2.70 18.24
N HIS A 173 -2.91 -1.51 18.32
CA HIS A 173 -3.54 -1.00 19.55
C HIS A 173 -5.03 -0.70 19.41
N CYS A 174 -5.50 -0.28 18.23
CA CYS A 174 -6.85 0.27 18.07
C CYS A 174 -7.64 -0.30 16.88
N LEU A 175 -7.08 -1.26 16.13
CA LEU A 175 -7.77 -1.83 14.98
C LEU A 175 -9.00 -2.63 15.42
N ARG A 176 -10.18 -2.24 14.93
CA ARG A 176 -11.41 -3.01 15.11
C ARG A 176 -11.42 -4.18 14.13
N GLU A 177 -11.94 -5.33 14.56
CA GLU A 177 -11.97 -6.54 13.72
C GLU A 177 -12.69 -6.33 12.38
N GLN A 178 -13.76 -5.53 12.37
CA GLN A 178 -14.50 -5.18 11.14
C GLN A 178 -13.65 -4.40 10.12
N ASP A 179 -12.62 -3.68 10.57
CA ASP A 179 -11.72 -2.89 9.72
C ASP A 179 -10.46 -3.68 9.31
N ARG A 180 -10.26 -4.89 9.84
CA ARG A 180 -9.05 -5.70 9.58
C ARG A 180 -8.92 -6.12 8.12
N LEU A 181 -9.94 -6.77 7.55
CA LEU A 181 -9.94 -7.14 6.13
C LEU A 181 -9.88 -5.92 5.18
N PRO A 182 -10.63 -4.82 5.43
CA PRO A 182 -10.43 -3.57 4.72
C PRO A 182 -8.99 -3.05 4.77
N LEU A 183 -8.32 -3.08 5.94
CA LEU A 183 -6.93 -2.64 6.06
C LEU A 183 -5.96 -3.54 5.29
N ILE A 184 -6.18 -4.86 5.27
CA ILE A 184 -5.39 -5.78 4.43
C ILE A 184 -5.51 -5.39 2.95
N ARG A 185 -6.73 -5.09 2.47
CA ARG A 185 -6.97 -4.62 1.09
C ARG A 185 -6.24 -3.31 0.81
N MET A 186 -6.38 -2.33 1.70
CA MET A 186 -5.71 -1.03 1.58
C MET A 186 -4.18 -1.17 1.52
N ASN A 187 -3.61 -2.10 2.30
CA ASN A 187 -2.18 -2.41 2.24
C ASN A 187 -1.76 -3.00 0.89
N VAL A 188 -2.55 -3.91 0.31
CA VAL A 188 -2.29 -4.45 -1.03
C VAL A 188 -2.36 -3.35 -2.08
N GLU A 189 -3.40 -2.53 -2.06
CA GLU A 189 -3.59 -1.46 -3.04
C GLU A 189 -2.49 -0.40 -2.91
N SER A 190 -2.15 0.01 -1.68
CA SER A 190 -1.04 0.90 -1.39
C SER A 190 0.30 0.34 -1.84
N SER A 191 0.53 -0.97 -1.69
CA SER A 191 1.75 -1.62 -2.18
C SER A 191 1.85 -1.53 -3.71
N LYS A 192 0.75 -1.70 -4.46
CA LYS A 192 0.73 -1.55 -5.92
C LYS A 192 0.98 -0.10 -6.35
N VAL A 193 0.40 0.88 -5.63
CA VAL A 193 0.67 2.30 -5.87
C VAL A 193 2.14 2.63 -5.60
N ALA A 194 2.72 2.09 -4.53
CA ALA A 194 4.14 2.28 -4.21
C ALA A 194 5.07 1.63 -5.25
N GLN A 195 4.71 0.47 -5.81
CA GLN A 195 5.44 -0.17 -6.92
C GLN A 195 5.51 0.76 -8.15
N ASN A 196 4.39 1.38 -8.52
CA ASN A 196 4.36 2.33 -9.65
C ASN A 196 5.25 3.56 -9.43
N ARG A 197 5.61 3.88 -8.19
CA ARG A 197 6.50 4.98 -7.80
C ARG A 197 7.95 4.53 -7.56
N SER A 198 8.28 3.27 -7.85
CA SER A 198 9.61 2.67 -7.61
C SER A 198 10.06 2.79 -6.13
N ALA A 199 9.11 2.74 -5.19
CA ALA A 199 9.37 2.87 -3.76
C ALA A 199 9.40 1.50 -3.06
N GLU A 200 10.38 0.66 -3.41
CA GLU A 200 10.43 -0.76 -3.01
C GLU A 200 10.31 -1.00 -1.50
N ASN A 201 10.91 -0.15 -0.67
CA ASN A 201 10.79 -0.26 0.79
C ASN A 201 9.35 -0.12 1.28
N LEU A 202 8.61 0.86 0.75
CA LEU A 202 7.19 1.08 1.10
C LEU A 202 6.30 -0.08 0.65
N VAL A 203 6.61 -0.69 -0.50
CA VAL A 203 5.89 -1.87 -0.99
C VAL A 203 5.97 -3.00 0.04
N TRP A 204 7.17 -3.25 0.56
CA TRP A 204 7.37 -4.29 1.57
C TRP A 204 6.72 -3.93 2.91
N GLU A 205 6.84 -2.69 3.37
CA GLU A 205 6.26 -2.24 4.65
C GLU A 205 4.73 -2.42 4.67
N PHE A 206 4.04 -1.98 3.62
CA PHE A 206 2.59 -2.16 3.53
C PHE A 206 2.19 -3.64 3.47
N LEU A 207 2.85 -4.43 2.61
CA LEU A 207 2.53 -5.85 2.49
C LEU A 207 2.83 -6.63 3.77
N LYS A 208 3.90 -6.29 4.49
CA LYS A 208 4.27 -6.95 5.75
C LYS A 208 3.14 -6.82 6.77
N ILE A 209 2.62 -5.60 6.95
CA ILE A 209 1.51 -5.34 7.86
C ILE A 209 0.24 -6.06 7.39
N GLY A 210 -0.05 -6.00 6.09
CA GLY A 210 -1.16 -6.75 5.51
C GLY A 210 -1.10 -8.25 5.82
N ILE A 211 0.10 -8.86 5.75
CA ILE A 211 0.31 -10.27 6.07
C ILE A 211 0.15 -10.55 7.56
N ASP A 212 0.68 -9.71 8.42
CA ASP A 212 0.59 -9.88 9.88
C ASP A 212 -0.86 -9.80 10.40
N LEU A 213 -1.73 -9.09 9.66
CA LEU A 213 -3.15 -9.00 9.97
C LEU A 213 -3.98 -10.21 9.50
N ILE A 214 -3.41 -11.12 8.69
CA ILE A 214 -4.11 -12.29 8.18
C ILE A 214 -4.26 -13.34 9.29
N GLN A 215 -5.48 -13.81 9.49
CA GLN A 215 -5.78 -14.92 10.40
C GLN A 215 -5.98 -16.21 9.61
N GLU A 216 -5.68 -17.35 10.23
CA GLU A 216 -5.83 -18.68 9.61
C GLU A 216 -7.29 -18.96 9.17
N SER A 217 -8.26 -18.44 9.94
CA SER A 217 -9.69 -18.50 9.66
C SER A 217 -10.08 -17.83 8.33
N ASP A 218 -9.37 -16.78 7.92
CA ASP A 218 -9.73 -15.98 6.74
C ASP A 218 -9.63 -16.80 5.44
N TRP A 219 -8.69 -17.76 5.37
CA TRP A 219 -8.51 -18.63 4.20
C TRP A 219 -9.73 -19.50 3.90
N LYS A 220 -10.54 -19.79 4.91
CA LYS A 220 -11.81 -20.54 4.75
C LYS A 220 -12.91 -19.67 4.15
N SER A 221 -12.83 -18.34 4.28
CA SER A 221 -13.80 -17.41 3.71
C SER A 221 -13.69 -17.36 2.19
N ASN A 222 -14.83 -17.42 1.49
CA ASN A 222 -14.87 -17.24 0.04
C ASN A 222 -14.71 -15.77 -0.37
N VAL A 223 -15.00 -14.84 0.55
CA VAL A 223 -14.91 -13.39 0.31
C VAL A 223 -13.48 -12.90 0.52
N ALA A 224 -12.80 -13.38 1.58
CA ALA A 224 -11.42 -12.98 1.87
C ALA A 224 -10.38 -13.73 1.02
N TYR A 225 -10.65 -14.99 0.65
CA TYR A 225 -9.69 -15.83 -0.07
C TYR A 225 -9.01 -15.16 -1.30
N PRO A 226 -9.74 -14.50 -2.22
CA PRO A 226 -9.10 -13.86 -3.38
C PRO A 226 -8.11 -12.76 -2.97
N LEU A 227 -8.41 -12.00 -1.92
CA LEU A 227 -7.54 -10.96 -1.38
C LEU A 227 -6.27 -11.59 -0.77
N LEU A 228 -6.42 -12.63 0.05
CA LEU A 228 -5.28 -13.31 0.69
C LEU A 228 -4.34 -13.94 -0.35
N LEU A 229 -4.92 -14.56 -1.38
CA LEU A 229 -4.17 -15.14 -2.48
C LEU A 229 -3.37 -14.06 -3.22
N GLU A 230 -3.97 -12.90 -3.46
CA GLU A 230 -3.30 -11.75 -4.07
C GLU A 230 -2.15 -11.22 -3.19
N VAL A 231 -2.38 -11.04 -1.89
CA VAL A 231 -1.32 -10.64 -0.92
C VAL A 231 -0.12 -11.58 -1.04
N TYR A 232 -0.36 -12.90 -0.98
CA TYR A 232 0.70 -13.90 -0.99
C TYR A 232 1.44 -13.94 -2.33
N ASN A 233 0.73 -13.82 -3.46
CA ASN A 233 1.36 -13.76 -4.78
C ASN A 233 2.31 -12.57 -4.89
N ILE A 234 1.89 -11.37 -4.47
CA ILE A 234 2.74 -10.18 -4.49
C ILE A 234 3.92 -10.35 -3.52
N TRP A 235 3.68 -10.91 -2.34
CA TRP A 235 4.73 -11.12 -1.35
C TRP A 235 5.84 -12.08 -1.81
N VAL A 236 5.48 -13.13 -2.55
CA VAL A 236 6.46 -14.02 -3.21
C VAL A 236 7.40 -13.24 -4.11
N GLU A 237 6.86 -12.35 -4.95
CA GLU A 237 7.65 -11.52 -5.86
C GLU A 237 8.54 -10.53 -5.08
N ILE A 238 8.02 -9.89 -4.04
CA ILE A 238 8.82 -8.95 -3.24
C ILE A 238 9.96 -9.64 -2.50
N GLU A 239 9.71 -10.78 -1.87
CA GLU A 239 10.77 -11.56 -1.21
C GLU A 239 11.78 -12.09 -2.24
N LEU A 240 11.35 -12.42 -3.48
CA LEU A 240 12.24 -12.77 -4.58
C LEU A 240 13.18 -11.60 -4.96
N HIS A 241 12.64 -10.40 -5.20
CA HIS A 241 13.43 -9.20 -5.52
C HIS A 241 14.41 -8.85 -4.39
N ARG A 242 14.04 -9.10 -3.13
CA ARG A 242 14.90 -8.91 -1.95
C ARG A 242 15.94 -10.02 -1.75
N GLY A 243 16.01 -11.01 -2.65
CA GLY A 243 16.91 -12.15 -2.54
C GLY A 243 16.58 -13.11 -1.39
N LYS A 244 15.36 -13.03 -0.81
CA LYS A 244 14.86 -13.91 0.25
C LYS A 244 14.19 -15.15 -0.34
N PHE A 245 15.04 -15.88 -1.05
CA PHE A 245 14.75 -17.09 -1.78
C PHE A 245 13.99 -18.16 -0.98
N ASP A 246 14.46 -18.54 0.21
CA ASP A 246 13.81 -19.57 1.03
C ASP A 246 12.40 -19.16 1.47
N LYS A 247 12.19 -17.86 1.74
CA LYS A 247 10.87 -17.32 2.07
C LYS A 247 9.95 -17.36 0.86
N SER A 248 10.45 -16.95 -0.30
CA SER A 248 9.70 -17.02 -1.57
C SER A 248 9.23 -18.46 -1.86
N ASP A 249 10.11 -19.46 -1.69
CA ASP A 249 9.74 -20.87 -1.88
C ASP A 249 8.69 -21.36 -0.87
N ALA A 250 8.84 -21.00 0.41
CA ALA A 250 7.87 -21.35 1.45
C ALA A 250 6.49 -20.75 1.18
N LEU A 251 6.44 -19.50 0.74
CA LEU A 251 5.19 -18.81 0.38
C LEU A 251 4.52 -19.45 -0.84
N VAL A 252 5.30 -19.81 -1.87
CA VAL A 252 4.77 -20.54 -3.03
C VAL A 252 4.18 -21.88 -2.60
N ALA A 253 4.87 -22.65 -1.77
CA ALA A 253 4.37 -23.92 -1.25
C ALA A 253 3.05 -23.73 -0.48
N GLU A 254 2.95 -22.64 0.29
CA GLU A 254 1.74 -22.30 1.02
C GLU A 254 0.57 -21.93 0.09
N ILE A 255 0.83 -21.16 -0.98
CA ILE A 255 -0.18 -20.85 -2.00
C ILE A 255 -0.67 -22.15 -2.65
N VAL A 256 0.23 -23.05 -3.05
CA VAL A 256 -0.12 -24.34 -3.66
C VAL A 256 -0.98 -25.18 -2.71
N ARG A 257 -0.63 -25.21 -1.42
CA ARG A 257 -1.37 -25.95 -0.39
C ARG A 257 -2.79 -25.40 -0.20
N ARG A 258 -2.96 -24.07 -0.31
CA ARG A 258 -4.24 -23.37 -0.09
C ARG A 258 -5.07 -23.18 -1.35
N ALA A 259 -4.53 -23.51 -2.53
CA ALA A 259 -5.18 -23.32 -3.81
C ALA A 259 -6.57 -23.98 -3.86
N LYS A 260 -7.61 -23.18 -4.13
CA LYS A 260 -8.99 -23.66 -4.30
C LYS A 260 -9.33 -23.96 -5.76
N LYS A 261 -8.59 -23.38 -6.71
CA LYS A 261 -8.79 -23.56 -8.15
C LYS A 261 -7.48 -23.93 -8.84
N PRO A 262 -7.54 -24.66 -9.98
CA PRO A 262 -6.33 -25.00 -10.75
C PRO A 262 -5.50 -23.78 -11.14
N ASP A 263 -6.18 -22.66 -11.43
CA ASP A 263 -5.55 -21.39 -11.79
C ASP A 263 -4.68 -20.81 -10.66
N ASP A 264 -5.06 -21.03 -9.41
CA ASP A 264 -4.29 -20.55 -8.25
C ASP A 264 -2.96 -21.30 -8.17
N THR A 265 -2.99 -22.62 -8.41
CA THR A 265 -1.80 -23.48 -8.50
C THR A 265 -0.93 -23.11 -9.69
N VAL A 266 -1.52 -22.81 -10.85
CA VAL A 266 -0.79 -22.36 -12.05
C VAL A 266 0.02 -21.11 -11.74
N ASN A 267 -0.59 -20.10 -11.12
CA ASN A 267 0.09 -18.86 -10.77
C ASN A 267 1.26 -19.11 -9.80
N ALA A 268 1.05 -19.93 -8.77
CA ALA A 268 2.11 -20.28 -7.82
C ALA A 268 3.29 -21.02 -8.48
N LEU A 269 3.00 -21.95 -9.39
CA LEU A 269 4.05 -22.67 -10.14
C LEU A 269 4.83 -21.75 -11.08
N VAL A 270 4.18 -20.73 -11.67
CA VAL A 270 4.85 -19.71 -12.48
C VAL A 270 5.79 -18.87 -11.61
N LEU A 271 5.33 -18.44 -10.43
CA LEU A 271 6.19 -17.75 -9.47
C LEU A 271 7.37 -18.62 -9.03
N GLN A 272 7.16 -19.91 -8.79
CA GLN A 272 8.24 -20.85 -8.48
C GLN A 272 9.26 -20.95 -9.62
N ALA A 273 8.79 -21.02 -10.86
CA ALA A 273 9.65 -21.07 -12.02
C ALA A 273 10.53 -19.81 -12.13
N ARG A 274 9.96 -18.63 -11.87
CA ARG A 274 10.70 -17.36 -11.79
C ARG A 274 11.73 -17.38 -10.66
N THR A 275 11.37 -17.89 -9.50
CA THR A 275 12.32 -18.03 -8.38
C THR A 275 13.51 -18.92 -8.75
N PHE A 276 13.27 -20.02 -9.46
CA PHE A 276 14.35 -20.87 -9.98
C PHE A 276 15.18 -20.18 -11.05
N SER A 277 14.56 -19.43 -11.97
CA SER A 277 15.29 -18.75 -13.04
C SER A 277 16.20 -17.64 -12.53
N VAL A 278 15.79 -16.88 -11.52
CA VAL A 278 16.65 -15.89 -10.84
C VAL A 278 17.86 -16.55 -10.17
N ARG A 279 17.73 -17.82 -9.75
CA ARG A 279 18.84 -18.63 -9.21
C ARG A 279 19.64 -19.37 -10.28
N LEU A 280 19.41 -19.09 -11.56
CA LEU A 280 20.03 -19.77 -12.71
C LEU A 280 19.76 -21.29 -12.75
N GLN A 281 18.68 -21.75 -12.11
CA GLN A 281 18.23 -23.15 -12.13
C GLN A 281 17.19 -23.34 -13.24
N PHE A 282 17.61 -23.13 -14.49
CA PHE A 282 16.70 -23.08 -15.64
C PHE A 282 16.00 -24.41 -15.91
N ASP A 283 16.68 -25.54 -15.70
CA ASP A 283 16.12 -26.88 -15.73
C ASP A 283 14.86 -27.01 -14.83
N LYS A 284 14.95 -26.53 -13.59
CA LYS A 284 13.84 -26.55 -12.62
C LYS A 284 12.76 -25.55 -13.00
N ALA A 285 13.14 -24.37 -13.50
CA ALA A 285 12.19 -23.39 -14.00
C ALA A 285 11.34 -23.96 -15.15
N ILE A 286 11.99 -24.59 -16.15
CA ILE A 286 11.33 -25.28 -17.26
C ILE A 286 10.40 -26.38 -16.74
N HIS A 287 10.86 -27.19 -15.79
CA HIS A 287 10.03 -28.25 -15.21
C HIS A 287 8.75 -27.68 -14.58
N LYS A 288 8.86 -26.61 -13.77
CA LYS A 288 7.72 -25.97 -13.11
C LYS A 288 6.76 -25.29 -14.07
N SER A 289 7.27 -24.61 -15.09
CA SER A 289 6.42 -24.05 -16.13
C SER A 289 5.72 -25.13 -16.97
N ARG A 290 6.37 -26.27 -17.26
CA ARG A 290 5.72 -27.42 -17.91
C ARG A 290 4.60 -28.01 -17.05
N GLU A 291 4.77 -28.02 -15.73
CA GLU A 291 3.74 -28.42 -14.78
C GLU A 291 2.53 -27.47 -14.85
N ALA A 292 2.76 -26.16 -14.80
CA ALA A 292 1.72 -25.13 -14.92
C ALA A 292 0.96 -25.24 -16.27
N LEU A 293 1.68 -25.37 -17.38
CA LEU A 293 1.09 -25.54 -18.72
C LEU A 293 0.20 -26.78 -18.80
N ARG A 294 0.60 -27.89 -18.17
CA ARG A 294 -0.18 -29.13 -18.15
C ARG A 294 -1.53 -28.95 -17.46
N ILE A 295 -1.58 -28.18 -16.37
CA ILE A 295 -2.83 -27.84 -15.66
C ILE A 295 -3.76 -27.03 -16.57
N LEU A 296 -3.20 -26.13 -17.39
CA LEU A 296 -3.94 -25.39 -18.42
C LEU A 296 -4.34 -26.25 -19.64
N GLY A 297 -3.95 -27.53 -19.70
CA GLY A 297 -4.21 -28.45 -20.81
C GLY A 297 -3.20 -28.37 -21.95
N VAL A 298 -2.13 -27.58 -21.81
CA VAL A 298 -1.06 -27.45 -22.80
C VAL A 298 0.05 -28.44 -22.50
N LYS A 299 0.22 -29.44 -23.37
CA LYS A 299 1.28 -30.45 -23.24
C LYS A 299 2.44 -30.11 -24.18
N LEU A 300 3.56 -29.69 -23.62
CA LEU A 300 4.79 -29.55 -24.39
C LEU A 300 5.38 -30.93 -24.70
N PRO A 301 5.85 -31.17 -25.94
CA PRO A 301 6.51 -32.42 -26.29
C PRO A 301 7.78 -32.63 -25.47
N LYS A 302 8.29 -33.87 -25.44
CA LYS A 302 9.61 -34.16 -24.88
C LYS A 302 10.67 -33.43 -25.72
N SER A 303 11.65 -32.84 -25.05
CA SER A 303 12.76 -32.16 -25.71
C SER A 303 13.60 -33.18 -26.49
N ASN A 304 13.46 -33.18 -27.80
CA ASN A 304 14.33 -33.87 -28.74
C ASN A 304 14.23 -33.21 -30.12
N HIS A 305 15.28 -33.35 -30.93
CA HIS A 305 15.37 -32.68 -32.23
C HIS A 305 14.19 -33.02 -33.16
N VAL A 306 13.71 -34.27 -33.15
CA VAL A 306 12.61 -34.71 -34.02
C VAL A 306 11.31 -34.00 -33.69
N ASN A 307 10.93 -33.95 -32.40
CA ASN A 307 9.75 -33.23 -31.95
C ASN A 307 9.89 -31.72 -32.18
N GLY A 308 11.07 -31.14 -31.89
CA GLY A 308 11.34 -29.73 -32.12
C GLY A 308 11.15 -29.34 -33.58
N MET A 309 11.78 -30.08 -34.50
CA MET A 309 11.63 -29.87 -35.94
C MET A 309 10.18 -30.02 -36.41
N ARG A 310 9.45 -31.02 -35.88
CA ARG A 310 8.03 -31.22 -36.20
C ARG A 310 7.18 -30.01 -35.80
N GLU A 311 7.35 -29.48 -34.59
CA GLU A 311 6.58 -28.31 -34.15
C GLU A 311 6.97 -27.04 -34.93
N VAL A 312 8.25 -26.85 -35.27
CA VAL A 312 8.70 -25.74 -36.14
C VAL A 312 8.06 -25.84 -37.53
N LEU A 313 8.06 -27.03 -38.15
CA LEU A 313 7.40 -27.24 -39.45
C LEU A 313 5.90 -26.99 -39.37
N ARG A 314 5.24 -27.42 -38.28
CA ARG A 314 3.82 -27.16 -38.04
C ARG A 314 3.54 -25.66 -37.94
N ALA A 315 4.33 -24.94 -37.15
CA ALA A 315 4.22 -23.49 -37.00
C ALA A 315 4.42 -22.78 -38.35
N LYS A 316 5.48 -23.12 -39.10
CA LYS A 316 5.75 -22.58 -40.44
C LYS A 316 4.59 -22.81 -41.42
N ARG A 317 3.90 -23.96 -41.34
CA ARG A 317 2.71 -24.23 -42.17
C ARG A 317 1.51 -23.38 -41.74
N MET A 318 1.30 -23.17 -40.45
CA MET A 318 0.20 -22.35 -39.93
C MET A 318 0.30 -20.89 -40.36
N VAL A 319 1.52 -20.36 -40.45
CA VAL A 319 1.78 -18.97 -40.86
C VAL A 319 2.05 -18.80 -42.36
N ARG A 320 2.00 -19.90 -43.13
CA ARG A 320 2.38 -19.87 -44.54
C ARG A 320 1.38 -19.01 -45.33
N GLY A 321 1.90 -18.00 -46.03
CA GLY A 321 1.09 -17.09 -46.85
C GLY A 321 0.44 -15.96 -46.04
N MET A 322 0.71 -15.86 -44.74
CA MET A 322 0.37 -14.66 -43.98
C MET A 322 1.38 -13.55 -44.27
N THR A 323 0.88 -12.36 -44.56
CA THR A 323 1.68 -11.14 -44.67
C THR A 323 1.86 -10.50 -43.29
N ASP A 324 2.84 -9.61 -43.14
CA ASP A 324 3.06 -8.86 -41.90
C ASP A 324 1.80 -8.07 -41.50
N ASP A 325 1.10 -7.48 -42.47
CA ASP A 325 -0.17 -6.79 -42.27
C ASP A 325 -1.30 -7.73 -41.80
N ALA A 326 -1.33 -8.97 -42.30
CA ALA A 326 -2.30 -9.95 -41.83
C ALA A 326 -2.06 -10.37 -40.36
N PHE A 327 -0.81 -10.32 -39.88
CA PHE A 327 -0.49 -10.60 -38.48
C PHE A 327 -0.97 -9.50 -37.54
N THR A 328 -0.83 -8.23 -37.92
CA THR A 328 -1.27 -7.10 -37.09
C THR A 328 -2.79 -7.00 -36.98
N HIS A 329 -3.52 -7.56 -37.95
CA HIS A 329 -4.98 -7.59 -37.98
C HIS A 329 -5.60 -8.89 -37.41
N LEU A 330 -4.78 -9.77 -36.80
CA LEU A 330 -5.32 -10.97 -36.15
C LEU A 330 -6.26 -10.60 -34.99
N PRO A 331 -7.39 -11.31 -34.83
CA PRO A 331 -8.29 -11.05 -33.72
C PRO A 331 -7.61 -11.35 -32.39
N ALA A 332 -8.03 -10.64 -31.35
CA ALA A 332 -7.60 -10.92 -29.99
C ALA A 332 -7.95 -12.37 -29.60
N MET A 333 -7.03 -13.02 -28.86
CA MET A 333 -7.20 -14.41 -28.44
C MET A 333 -8.43 -14.58 -27.54
N ALA A 334 -9.42 -15.33 -28.03
CA ALA A 334 -10.67 -15.59 -27.30
C ALA A 334 -10.52 -16.66 -26.20
N ASP A 335 -9.65 -17.65 -26.39
CA ASP A 335 -9.46 -18.75 -25.43
C ASP A 335 -8.77 -18.25 -24.15
N ALA A 336 -9.50 -18.30 -23.03
CA ALA A 336 -9.03 -17.85 -21.73
C ALA A 336 -7.85 -18.69 -21.18
N LYS A 337 -7.80 -19.99 -21.46
CA LYS A 337 -6.68 -20.86 -21.05
C LYS A 337 -5.43 -20.52 -21.84
N MET A 338 -5.56 -20.30 -23.15
CA MET A 338 -4.42 -19.93 -23.99
C MET A 338 -3.88 -18.53 -23.67
N ARG A 339 -4.74 -17.56 -23.29
CA ARG A 339 -4.30 -16.25 -22.78
C ARG A 339 -3.42 -16.37 -21.53
N LYS A 340 -3.65 -17.37 -20.68
CA LYS A 340 -2.79 -17.67 -19.52
C LYS A 340 -1.55 -18.47 -19.90
N ALA A 341 -1.64 -19.35 -20.89
CA ALA A 341 -0.53 -20.20 -21.30
C ALA A 341 0.57 -19.44 -22.06
N ILE A 342 0.22 -18.45 -22.89
CA ILE A 342 1.20 -17.70 -23.70
C ILE A 342 2.29 -17.02 -22.87
N PRO A 343 1.98 -16.27 -21.79
CA PRO A 343 3.02 -15.68 -20.96
C PRO A 343 3.99 -16.72 -20.39
N ILE A 344 3.48 -17.88 -19.99
CA ILE A 344 4.29 -19.00 -19.47
C ILE A 344 5.18 -19.56 -20.58
N LEU A 345 4.65 -19.77 -21.79
CA LEU A 345 5.42 -20.24 -22.95
C LEU A 345 6.56 -19.27 -23.30
N ARG A 346 6.30 -17.97 -23.26
CA ARG A 346 7.31 -16.92 -23.49
C ARG A 346 8.43 -17.01 -22.46
N GLU A 347 8.10 -17.13 -21.17
CA GLU A 347 9.12 -17.28 -20.12
C GLU A 347 9.92 -18.58 -20.30
N VAL A 348 9.25 -19.70 -20.59
CA VAL A 348 9.92 -20.99 -20.83
C VAL A 348 10.88 -20.94 -22.01
N SER A 349 10.53 -20.24 -23.09
CA SER A 349 11.44 -20.12 -24.23
C SER A 349 12.75 -19.43 -23.87
N VAL A 350 12.70 -18.43 -22.97
CA VAL A 350 13.90 -17.76 -22.46
C VAL A 350 14.70 -18.73 -21.60
N TYR A 351 14.06 -19.46 -20.70
CA TYR A 351 14.75 -20.45 -19.86
C TYR A 351 15.40 -21.56 -20.69
N GLY A 352 14.72 -22.06 -21.73
CA GLY A 352 15.26 -23.07 -22.63
C GLY A 352 16.51 -22.59 -23.37
N PHE A 353 16.49 -21.36 -23.89
CA PHE A 353 17.66 -20.75 -24.53
C PHE A 353 18.81 -20.50 -23.53
N LEU A 354 18.53 -20.21 -22.26
CA LEU A 354 19.58 -19.97 -21.27
C LEU A 354 20.17 -21.27 -20.68
N ASP A 355 19.40 -22.36 -20.66
CA ASP A 355 19.83 -23.68 -20.19
C ASP A 355 20.72 -24.39 -21.23
N ASP A 356 20.35 -24.29 -22.52
CA ASP A 356 21.04 -24.90 -23.66
C ASP A 356 20.92 -23.97 -24.89
N PRO A 357 21.73 -22.89 -24.98
CA PRO A 357 21.68 -21.87 -26.03
C PRO A 357 22.08 -22.40 -27.41
#